data_AF-I3T5H1-F1
#
_entry.id   AF-I3T5H1-F1
#
_cell.length_a   1.000
_cell.length_b   1.000
_cell.length_c   1.000
_cell.angle_alpha   90.00
_cell.angle_beta   90.00
_cell.angle_gamma   90.00
#
_symmetry.space_group_name_H-M   'P 1'
#
loop_
_entity.id
_entity.type
_entity.pdbx_description
1 polymer ?
#
loop_
_entity_poly.entity_id
_entity_poly.type
_entity_poly.pdbx_seq_one_letter_code
_entity_poly.pdbx_strand_id
1 'polypeptide(L)' 'MNLESRMIASEDIGRQILTYGERKPVEQFLKAVDAITLNDITKISQKIISSPLTMASYGDVVNVPSYESVNRIFHAK' A
#
# COMPACT_ATOMS: atom_id res chain seq x y z
N MET A 1 -2.36 -13.97 2.55
CA MET A 1 -3.74 -14.25 2.13
C MET A 1 -4.25 -15.33 3.07
N ASN A 2 -5.19 -15.00 3.97
CA ASN A 2 -5.69 -15.91 5.01
C ASN A 2 -6.82 -16.78 4.45
N LEU A 3 -6.52 -17.50 3.37
CA LEU A 3 -7.49 -18.23 2.54
C LEU A 3 -8.01 -19.52 3.18
N GLU A 4 -7.51 -19.89 4.35
CA GLU A 4 -8.05 -20.99 5.16
C GLU A 4 -9.45 -20.69 5.71
N SER A 5 -9.79 -19.41 5.93
CA SER A 5 -11.11 -19.01 6.39
C SER A 5 -12.09 -18.88 5.23
N ARG A 6 -13.16 -19.68 5.26
CA ARG A 6 -14.22 -19.64 4.24
C ARG A 6 -14.85 -18.25 4.04
N MET A 7 -14.94 -17.46 5.12
CA MET A 7 -15.48 -16.09 5.05
C MET A 7 -14.58 -15.21 4.19
N ILE A 8 -13.28 -15.25 4.45
CA ILE A 8 -12.27 -14.49 3.70
C ILE A 8 -12.19 -14.99 2.26
N ALA A 9 -12.23 -16.30 2.02
CA ALA A 9 -12.24 -16.86 0.68
C ALA A 9 -13.46 -16.39 -0.14
N SER A 10 -14.64 -16.29 0.47
CA SER A 10 -15.84 -15.77 -0.22
C SER A 10 -15.72 -14.28 -0.55
N GLU A 11 -15.16 -13.48 0.36
CA GLU A 11 -14.90 -12.06 0.11
C GLU A 11 -13.87 -11.86 -1.00
N ASP A 12 -12.77 -12.62 -0.96
CA ASP A 12 -11.71 -12.60 -1.97
C ASP A 12 -12.27 -12.85 -3.38
N ILE A 13 -13.09 -13.90 -3.54
CA ILE A 13 -13.75 -14.20 -4.82
C ILE A 13 -14.56 -12.99 -5.30
N GLY A 14 -15.43 -12.45 -4.44
CA GLY A 14 -16.30 -11.33 -4.80
C GLY A 14 -15.50 -10.07 -5.16
N ARG A 15 -14.52 -9.70 -4.34
CA ARG A 15 -13.68 -8.51 -4.57
C ARG A 15 -12.84 -8.62 -5.83
N GLN A 16 -12.24 -9.78 -6.09
CA GLN A 16 -11.43 -9.96 -7.29
C GLN A 16 -12.30 -9.87 -8.55
N ILE A 17 -13.49 -10.47 -8.57
CA ILE A 17 -14.42 -10.33 -9.70
C ILE A 17 -14.84 -8.87 -9.90
N LEU A 18 -15.16 -8.14 -8.82
CA LEU A 18 -15.52 -6.72 -8.93
C LEU A 18 -14.35 -5.83 -9.39
N THR A 19 -13.12 -6.18 -9.02
CA THR A 19 -11.94 -5.35 -9.30
C THR A 19 -11.33 -5.67 -10.68
N TYR A 20 -11.29 -6.95 -11.04
CA TYR A 20 -10.56 -7.46 -12.21
C TYR A 20 -11.45 -8.15 -13.25
N GLY A 21 -12.73 -8.37 -12.95
CA GLY A 21 -13.66 -9.13 -13.81
C GLY A 21 -13.53 -10.65 -13.70
N GLU A 22 -12.53 -11.14 -12.95
CA GLU A 22 -12.24 -12.56 -12.77
C GLU A 22 -11.61 -12.83 -11.40
N ARG A 23 -11.59 -14.09 -10.99
CA ARG A 23 -10.78 -14.51 -9.84
C ARG A 23 -9.40 -14.96 -10.33
N LYS A 24 -8.38 -14.16 -10.01
CA LYS A 24 -6.99 -14.49 -10.33
C LYS A 24 -6.51 -15.68 -9.48
N PRO A 25 -5.74 -16.61 -10.06
CA PRO A 25 -5.22 -17.77 -9.35
C PRO A 25 -4.21 -17.35 -8.28
N VAL A 26 -4.17 -18.08 -7.16
CA VAL A 26 -3.31 -17.76 -6.01
C VAL A 26 -1.83 -17.80 -6.40
N GLU A 27 -1.47 -18.70 -7.31
CA GLU A 27 -0.11 -18.89 -7.82
C GLU A 27 0.44 -17.63 -8.49
N GLN A 28 -0.42 -16.81 -9.09
CA GLN A 28 0.00 -15.53 -9.68
C GLN A 28 0.52 -14.57 -8.60
N PHE A 29 -0.16 -14.52 -7.45
CA PHE A 29 0.26 -13.66 -6.34
C PHE A 29 1.53 -14.19 -5.67
N LEU A 30 1.65 -15.51 -5.49
CA LEU A 30 2.87 -16.13 -4.94
C LEU A 30 4.08 -15.82 -5.82
N LYS A 31 3.97 -16.07 -7.13
CA LYS A 31 5.04 -15.74 -8.10
C LYS A 31 5.36 -14.25 -8.15
N ALA A 32 4.34 -13.39 -8.03
CA ALA A 32 4.56 -11.95 -8.03
C ALA A 32 5.35 -11.49 -6.80
N VAL A 33 5.09 -12.07 -5.63
CA VAL A 33 5.85 -11.81 -4.40
C VAL A 33 7.28 -12.35 -4.52
N ASP A 34 7.46 -13.59 -5.00
CA ASP A 34 8.78 -14.21 -5.17
C ASP A 34 9.67 -13.45 -6.18
N ALA A 35 9.06 -12.80 -7.17
CA ALA A 35 9.77 -12.04 -8.20
C ALA A 35 10.23 -10.63 -7.75
N ILE A 36 9.84 -10.18 -6.56
CA ILE A 36 10.19 -8.83 -6.08
C ILE A 36 11.70 -8.72 -5.85
N THR A 37 12.32 -7.69 -6.43
CA THR A 37 13.74 -7.37 -6.21
C THR A 37 13.93 -6.13 -5.36
N LEU A 38 15.14 -5.94 -4.82
CA LEU A 38 15.53 -4.71 -4.09
C LEU A 38 15.37 -3.45 -4.95
N ASN A 39 15.59 -3.56 -6.26
CA ASN A 39 15.43 -2.45 -7.20
C ASN A 39 13.95 -2.06 -7.33
N ASP A 40 13.04 -3.03 -7.38
CA ASP A 40 11.60 -2.77 -7.45
C ASP A 40 11.11 -2.06 -6.19
N ILE A 41 11.55 -2.53 -5.01
CA ILE A 41 11.25 -1.88 -3.72
C ILE A 41 11.75 -0.44 -3.74
N THR A 42 13.02 -0.21 -4.10
CA THR A 42 13.62 1.13 -4.11
C THR A 42 12.85 2.07 -5.05
N LYS A 43 12.54 1.63 -6.27
CA LYS A 43 11.79 2.43 -7.26
C LYS A 43 10.38 2.75 -6.79
N ILE A 44 9.66 1.78 -6.23
CA ILE A 44 8.31 2.00 -5.73
C ILE A 44 8.32 2.92 -4.50
N SER A 45 9.28 2.75 -3.58
CA SER A 45 9.45 3.68 -2.46
C SER A 45 9.70 5.11 -2.93
N GLN A 46 10.63 5.32 -3.88
CA GLN A 46 10.87 6.64 -4.49
C GLN A 46 9.61 7.22 -5.13
N LYS A 47 8.83 6.40 -5.86
CA LYS A 47 7.57 6.83 -6.46
C LYS A 47 6.55 7.25 -5.39
N ILE A 48 6.38 6.47 -4.32
CA ILE A 48 5.43 6.76 -3.24
C ILE A 48 5.79 8.08 -2.53
N ILE A 49 7.06 8.23 -2.11
CA ILE A 49 7.50 9.42 -1.37
C ILE A 49 7.55 10.69 -2.23
N SER A 50 7.56 10.55 -3.57
CA SER A 50 7.55 11.71 -4.47
C SER A 50 6.19 12.41 -4.57
N SER A 51 5.10 11.74 -4.15
CA SER A 51 3.76 12.34 -4.13
C SER A 51 3.58 13.30 -2.93
N PRO A 52 2.67 14.28 -3.01
CA PRO A 52 2.42 15.21 -1.90
C PRO A 52 2.05 14.46 -0.60
N LEU A 53 2.62 14.91 0.52
CA LEU A 53 2.34 14.33 1.84
C LEU A 53 0.83 14.39 2.14
N THR A 54 0.28 13.29 2.63
CA THR A 54 -1.06 13.26 3.26
C THR A 54 -0.87 13.09 4.77
N MET A 55 -1.18 14.13 5.56
CA MET A 55 -1.03 14.13 7.01
C MET A 55 -2.37 14.37 7.69
N ALA A 56 -2.68 13.56 8.70
CA ALA A 56 -3.85 13.73 9.56
C ALA A 56 -3.41 13.64 11.03
N SER A 57 -4.03 14.43 11.90
CA SER A 57 -3.79 14.41 13.35
C SER A 57 -5.09 14.65 14.10
N TYR A 58 -5.22 14.07 15.30
CA TYR A 58 -6.44 14.12 16.11
C TYR A 58 -6.11 14.05 17.60
N GLY A 59 -6.87 14.77 18.43
CA GLY A 59 -6.68 14.85 19.88
C GLY A 59 -6.03 16.17 20.30
N ASP A 60 -5.17 16.14 21.32
CA ASP A 60 -4.35 17.28 21.72
C ASP A 60 -3.12 17.38 20.81
N VAL A 61 -3.22 18.21 19.78
CA VAL A 61 -2.25 18.33 18.69
C VAL A 61 -1.29 19.51 18.86
N VAL A 62 -1.23 20.13 20.03
CA VAL A 62 -0.42 21.34 20.28
C VAL A 62 1.08 21.09 20.03
N ASN A 63 1.55 19.86 20.24
CA ASN A 63 2.95 19.47 20.04
C ASN A 63 3.21 18.81 18.67
N VAL A 64 2.20 18.71 17.80
CA VAL A 64 2.37 18.12 16.47
C VAL A 64 3.06 19.14 15.56
N PRO A 65 4.13 18.76 14.84
CA PRO A 65 4.82 19.68 13.93
C PRO A 65 3.89 20.16 12.82
N SER A 66 4.19 21.34 12.27
CA SER A 66 3.44 21.85 11.12
C SER A 66 3.55 20.89 9.94
N TYR A 67 2.47 20.79 9.15
CA TYR A 67 2.46 19.99 7.93
C TYR A 67 3.68 20.30 7.04
N GLU A 68 4.03 21.57 6.87
CA GLU A 68 5.16 21.97 6.01
C GLU A 68 6.53 21.59 6.55
N SER A 69 6.68 21.57 7.88
CA SER A 69 7.90 21.06 8.51
C SER A 69 8.11 19.58 8.16
N VAL A 70 7.05 18.79 8.16
CA VAL A 70 7.09 17.35 7.85
C VAL A 70 7.22 17.10 6.35
N ASN A 71 6.44 17.81 5.53
CA ASN A 71 6.42 17.67 4.08
C ASN A 71 7.80 17.95 3.45
N ARG A 72 8.55 18.92 3.99
CA ARG A 72 9.90 19.27 3.51
C ARG A 72 10.90 18.11 3.61
N ILE A 73 10.71 17.17 4.53
CA ILE A 73 11.60 16.01 4.70
C ILE A 73 11.62 15.13 3.44
N PHE A 74 10.48 15.03 2.74
CA PHE A 74 10.32 14.16 1.57
C PHE A 74 10.71 14.83 0.24
N HIS A 75 10.74 16.16 0.21
CA HIS A 75 11.04 16.96 -0.99
C HIS A 75 12.39 17.68 -0.94
N ALA A 76 13.22 17.36 0.05
CA ALA A 76 14.56 17.94 0.17
C ALA A 76 15.43 17.55 -1.03
N LYS A 77 15.82 18.57 -1.80
CA LYS A 77 17.03 18.53 -2.63
C LYS A 77 18.26 18.58 -1.73
#